data_AF-A0A815U475-F1
#
_entry.id   AF-A0A815U475-F1
#
_cell.length_a   1.000
_cell.length_b   1.000
_cell.length_c   1.000
_cell.angle_alpha   90.00
_cell.angle_beta   90.00
_cell.angle_gamma   90.00
#
_symmetry.space_group_name_H-M   'P 1'
#
loop_
_entity.id
_entity.type
_entity.pdbx_description
1 polymer ?
#
loop_
_entity_poly.entity_id
_entity_poly.type
_entity_poly.pdbx_seq_one_letter_code
_entity_poly.pdbx_strand_id
1 'polypeptide(L)'
;QFDLRDNITLDNDIFRVLHSSLVPFISPSTSIGPEDEIEPKEIFSFKINFIPKKPGIYKTRIPFYINHHQQIPYTYIELTGELIMPSLIFETRRLILPPVPLDIESVGTVRV
;
A
#
# COMPACT_ATOMS: atom_id res chain seq x y z
N GLN A 1 10.02 -13.35 -24.05
CA GLN A 1 9.27 -13.54 -22.79
C GLN A 1 9.89 -12.69 -21.68
N PHE A 2 9.11 -11.81 -21.10
CA PHE A 2 9.47 -10.92 -19.99
C PHE A 2 8.84 -11.45 -18.71
N ASP A 3 9.48 -11.22 -17.58
CA ASP A 3 9.07 -11.77 -16.29
C ASP A 3 9.22 -10.70 -15.20
N LEU A 4 8.22 -10.58 -14.34
CA LEU A 4 8.16 -9.66 -13.20
C LEU A 4 8.12 -10.43 -11.86
N ARG A 5 8.83 -11.56 -11.77
CA ARG A 5 8.90 -12.39 -10.55
C ARG A 5 9.95 -11.90 -9.56
N ASP A 6 9.45 -11.41 -8.42
CA ASP A 6 9.90 -11.83 -7.08
C ASP A 6 8.98 -11.21 -6.02
N ASN A 7 8.09 -12.00 -5.41
CA ASN A 7 7.38 -11.70 -4.15
C ASN A 7 6.88 -10.25 -3.94
N ILE A 8 6.04 -9.75 -4.84
CA ILE A 8 5.49 -8.39 -4.77
C ILE A 8 4.19 -8.36 -3.95
N THR A 9 4.29 -8.67 -2.66
CA THR A 9 3.64 -7.79 -1.68
C THR A 9 4.63 -6.65 -1.42
N LEU A 10 4.80 -5.76 -2.40
CA LEU A 10 5.65 -4.58 -2.24
C LEU A 10 5.06 -3.75 -1.10
N ASP A 11 5.86 -3.57 -0.05
CA ASP A 11 5.48 -2.91 1.20
C ASP A 11 4.18 -3.46 1.84
N ASN A 12 4.07 -4.76 2.11
CA ASN A 12 2.92 -5.32 2.87
C ASN A 12 1.55 -5.03 2.23
N ASP A 13 1.36 -5.42 0.97
CA ASP A 13 0.11 -5.23 0.19
C ASP A 13 -0.19 -3.79 -0.26
N ILE A 14 0.76 -2.86 -0.12
CA ILE A 14 0.54 -1.45 -0.45
C ILE A 14 0.60 -1.20 -1.95
N PHE A 15 1.54 -1.80 -2.66
CA PHE A 15 1.51 -1.84 -4.12
C PHE A 15 1.21 -3.25 -4.61
N ARG A 16 0.16 -3.37 -5.42
CA ARG A 16 -0.26 -4.63 -6.04
C ARG A 16 -0.22 -4.50 -7.56
N VAL A 17 0.60 -5.31 -8.22
CA VAL A 17 0.68 -5.35 -9.68
C VAL A 17 -0.50 -6.16 -10.21
N LEU A 18 -1.18 -5.62 -11.21
CA LEU A 18 -2.29 -6.24 -11.90
C LEU A 18 -1.90 -6.47 -13.37
N HIS A 19 -2.15 -7.69 -13.85
CA HIS A 19 -2.02 -8.00 -15.27
C HIS A 19 -3.13 -7.32 -16.11
N SER A 20 -2.84 -7.06 -17.38
CA SER A 20 -3.80 -6.51 -18.36
C SER A 20 -5.01 -7.43 -18.57
N SER A 21 -4.86 -8.75 -18.37
CA SER A 21 -5.93 -9.76 -18.43
C SER A 21 -6.75 -9.89 -17.13
N LEU A 22 -7.18 -8.77 -16.54
CA LEU A 22 -8.38 -8.60 -15.69
C LEU A 22 -8.83 -9.65 -14.63
N VAL A 23 -8.01 -10.61 -14.19
CA VAL A 23 -8.37 -11.49 -13.07
C VAL A 23 -7.49 -11.16 -11.86
N PRO A 24 -8.07 -10.63 -10.76
CA PRO A 24 -7.34 -10.42 -9.52
C PRO A 24 -7.05 -11.80 -8.91
N PHE A 25 -5.84 -12.30 -9.07
CA PHE A 25 -5.42 -13.52 -8.38
C PHE A 25 -5.28 -13.21 -6.89
N ILE A 26 -6.33 -13.52 -6.13
CA ILE A 26 -6.31 -13.55 -4.67
C ILE A 26 -5.89 -14.97 -4.25
N SER A 27 -4.59 -15.18 -4.06
CA SER A 27 -4.09 -16.30 -3.26
C SER A 27 -2.87 -15.87 -2.45
N PRO A 28 -2.88 -16.04 -1.12
CA PRO A 28 -1.81 -15.57 -0.22
C PRO A 28 -0.52 -16.40 -0.28
N SER A 29 -0.36 -17.22 -1.31
CA SER A 29 0.80 -18.07 -1.51
C SER A 29 1.34 -17.86 -2.93
N THR A 30 2.46 -17.14 -3.01
CA THR A 30 3.35 -17.04 -4.17
C THR A 30 2.75 -16.35 -5.40
N SER A 31 2.75 -15.00 -5.39
CA SER A 31 2.36 -14.20 -6.56
C SER A 31 3.46 -14.23 -7.62
N ILE A 32 3.26 -15.03 -8.67
CA ILE A 32 4.03 -14.97 -9.90
C ILE A 32 3.65 -13.66 -10.62
N GLY A 33 4.64 -12.81 -10.93
CA GLY A 33 4.43 -11.62 -11.75
C GLY A 33 3.98 -12.00 -13.16
N PRO A 34 3.30 -11.10 -13.90
CA PRO A 34 2.86 -11.44 -15.25
C PRO A 34 4.05 -11.66 -16.18
N GLU A 35 3.93 -12.69 -17.02
CA GLU A 35 4.87 -12.98 -18.09
C GLU A 35 4.21 -12.78 -19.43
N ASP A 36 4.89 -12.11 -20.34
CA ASP A 36 4.38 -11.89 -21.70
C ASP A 36 5.50 -11.80 -22.73
N GLU A 37 5.15 -11.95 -24.00
CA GLU A 37 6.05 -11.70 -25.13
C GLU A 37 5.73 -10.33 -25.72
N ILE A 38 6.76 -9.56 -26.08
CA ILE A 38 6.61 -8.21 -26.62
C ILE A 38 7.27 -8.20 -27.98
N GLU A 39 6.50 -7.90 -29.01
CA GLU A 39 7.00 -7.72 -30.37
C GLU A 39 7.77 -6.40 -30.51
N PRO A 40 8.66 -6.27 -31.53
CA PRO A 40 9.35 -5.03 -31.77
C PRO A 40 8.37 -3.85 -31.95
N LYS A 41 8.54 -2.81 -31.13
CA LYS A 41 7.69 -1.59 -31.06
C LYS A 41 6.32 -1.79 -30.41
N GLU A 42 6.05 -2.96 -29.84
CA GLU A 42 4.86 -3.17 -29.02
C GLU A 42 4.99 -2.47 -27.66
N ILE A 43 3.85 -2.01 -27.13
CA ILE A 43 3.77 -1.33 -25.84
C ILE A 43 3.11 -2.29 -24.85
N PHE A 44 3.91 -2.79 -23.92
CA PHE A 44 3.39 -3.57 -22.80
C PHE A 44 2.88 -2.65 -21.69
N SER A 45 1.62 -2.84 -21.29
CA SER A 45 0.96 -2.06 -20.24
C SER A 45 0.54 -2.96 -19.08
N PHE A 46 0.90 -2.57 -17.86
CA PHE A 46 0.44 -3.21 -16.62
C PHE A 46 -0.17 -2.17 -15.68
N LYS A 47 -1.01 -2.60 -14.74
CA LYS A 47 -1.67 -1.72 -13.78
C LYS A 47 -1.08 -1.92 -12.39
N ILE A 48 -1.04 -0.86 -11.59
CA ILE A 48 -0.62 -0.93 -10.19
C ILE A 48 -1.76 -0.39 -9.34
N ASN A 49 -2.20 -1.18 -8.37
CA ASN A 49 -3.09 -0.74 -7.31
C ASN A 49 -2.26 -0.26 -6.13
N PHE A 50 -2.54 0.95 -5.65
CA PHE A 50 -1.92 1.54 -4.46
C PHE A 50 -2.96 1.59 -3.33
N ILE A 51 -2.76 0.78 -2.27
CA ILE A 51 -3.69 0.59 -1.14
C ILE A 51 -2.95 0.80 0.20
N PRO A 52 -2.49 2.03 0.49
CA PRO A 52 -1.81 2.35 1.75
C PRO A 52 -2.77 2.32 2.95
N LYS A 53 -2.31 1.79 4.08
CA LYS A 53 -3.11 1.70 5.33
C LYS A 53 -2.88 2.85 6.30
N LYS A 54 -1.79 3.61 6.14
CA LYS A 54 -1.39 4.70 7.04
C LYS A 54 -0.84 5.86 6.21
N PRO A 55 -0.96 7.11 6.68
CA PRO A 55 -0.35 8.24 6.00
C PRO A 55 1.18 8.09 5.97
N GLY A 56 1.79 8.47 4.85
CA GLY A 56 3.22 8.36 4.65
C GLY A 56 3.63 8.19 3.19
N ILE A 57 4.94 8.18 2.98
CA ILE A 57 5.58 7.95 1.68
C ILE A 57 5.98 6.48 1.59
N TYR A 58 5.56 5.83 0.50
CA TYR A 58 5.83 4.45 0.18
C TYR A 58 6.71 4.38 -1.06
N LYS A 59 7.79 3.61 -0.99
CA LYS A 59 8.78 3.50 -2.06
C LYS A 59 9.12 2.05 -2.28
N THR A 60 9.09 1.64 -3.54
CA THR A 60 9.36 0.25 -3.85
C THR A 60 9.97 0.09 -5.23
N ARG A 61 10.62 -1.05 -5.46
CA ARG A 61 11.35 -1.35 -6.70
C ARG A 61 10.90 -2.69 -7.24
N ILE A 62 10.49 -2.70 -8.50
CA ILE A 62 10.06 -3.91 -9.21
C ILE A 62 11.19 -4.35 -10.14
N PRO A 63 11.77 -5.55 -9.95
CA PRO A 63 12.73 -6.07 -10.89
C PRO A 63 12.06 -6.42 -12.23
N PHE A 64 12.70 -6.08 -13.33
CA PHE A 64 12.26 -6.40 -14.69
C PHE A 64 13.25 -7.34 -15.35
N TYR A 65 12.79 -8.53 -15.70
CA TYR A 65 13.60 -9.57 -16.33
C TYR A 65 13.25 -9.75 -17.80
N ILE A 66 14.25 -10.05 -18.61
CA ILE A 66 14.12 -10.31 -20.05
C ILE A 66 14.65 -11.72 -20.34
N ASN A 67 13.95 -12.47 -21.20
CA ASN A 67 14.36 -13.79 -21.69
C ASN A 67 14.63 -14.81 -20.57
N HIS A 68 13.79 -14.82 -19.52
CA HIS A 68 13.89 -15.75 -18.37
C HIS A 68 15.22 -15.74 -17.62
N HIS A 69 16.05 -14.72 -17.81
CA HIS A 69 17.28 -14.55 -17.04
C HIS A 69 16.96 -13.99 -15.66
N GLN A 70 16.38 -14.82 -14.79
CA GLN A 70 15.93 -14.45 -13.43
C GLN A 70 17.08 -14.18 -12.45
N GLN A 71 18.33 -14.46 -12.82
CA GLN A 71 19.48 -14.27 -11.94
C GLN A 71 19.87 -12.79 -11.77
N ILE A 72 19.67 -11.97 -12.82
CA ILE A 72 20.05 -10.56 -12.81
C ILE A 72 18.94 -9.76 -13.51
N PRO A 73 18.24 -8.86 -12.81
CA PRO A 73 17.23 -8.03 -13.44
C PRO A 73 17.89 -7.09 -14.43
N TYR A 74 17.26 -6.94 -15.59
CA TYR A 74 17.70 -6.03 -16.63
C TYR A 74 17.59 -4.56 -16.17
N THR A 75 16.51 -4.25 -15.46
CA THR A 75 16.32 -2.95 -14.82
C THR A 75 15.39 -3.07 -13.62
N TYR A 76 15.27 -1.99 -12.86
CA TYR A 76 14.29 -1.85 -11.79
C TYR A 76 13.33 -0.71 -12.13
N ILE A 77 12.04 -0.95 -11.96
CA ILE A 77 11.00 0.09 -12.03
C ILE A 77 10.82 0.63 -10.62
N GLU A 78 11.15 1.90 -10.42
CA GLU A 78 10.96 2.57 -9.14
C GLU A 78 9.54 3.13 -9.03
N LEU A 79 8.84 2.79 -7.96
CA LEU A 79 7.51 3.29 -7.64
C LEU A 79 7.56 4.11 -6.37
N THR A 80 6.95 5.30 -6.39
CA THR A 80 6.76 6.15 -5.22
C THR A 80 5.30 6.56 -5.15
N GLY A 81 4.67 6.33 -4.00
CA GLY A 81 3.31 6.74 -3.71
C GLY A 81 3.23 7.41 -2.34
N GLU A 82 2.37 8.39 -2.19
CA GLU A 82 2.19 9.12 -0.93
C GLU A 82 0.72 9.09 -0.53
N LEU A 83 0.44 8.69 0.72
CA LEU A 83 -0.88 8.84 1.33
C LEU A 83 -0.86 10.03 2.27
N ILE A 84 -1.61 11.06 1.91
CA ILE A 84 -1.94 12.17 2.80
C ILE A 84 -3.32 11.89 3.38
N MET A 85 -3.40 11.60 4.68
CA MET A 85 -4.65 11.32 5.38
C MET A 85 -4.88 12.38 6.46
N PRO A 86 -6.03 13.06 6.49
CA PRO A 86 -6.34 14.02 7.54
C PRO A 86 -6.48 13.29 8.87
N SER A 87 -5.74 13.72 9.89
CA SER A 87 -5.95 13.28 11.27
C SER A 87 -6.72 14.35 12.04
N LEU A 88 -7.91 14.00 12.54
CA LEU A 88 -8.63 14.83 13.48
C LEU A 88 -8.14 14.51 14.89
N ILE A 89 -7.29 15.38 15.42
CA ILE A 89 -6.80 15.27 16.80
C ILE A 89 -7.70 16.12 17.66
N PHE A 90 -8.51 15.48 18.50
CA PHE A 90 -9.30 16.17 19.50
C PHE A 90 -8.45 16.39 20.75
N GLU A 91 -7.92 17.60 20.90
CA GLU A 91 -7.41 18.04 22.19
C GLU A 91 -8.59 18.38 23.08
N THR A 92 -8.93 17.48 24.00
CA THR A 92 -9.92 17.80 25.02
C THR A 92 -9.33 18.89 25.91
N ARG A 93 -9.82 20.13 25.76
CA ARG A 93 -9.48 21.24 26.65
C ARG A 93 -10.07 20.93 28.01
N ARG A 94 -9.28 20.24 28.84
CA ARG A 94 -9.43 19.99 30.29
C ARG A 94 -10.86 20.12 30.85
N LEU A 95 -11.45 19.01 31.28
CA LEU A 95 -12.68 19.03 32.08
C LEU A 95 -12.35 19.51 33.51
N ILE A 96 -12.83 20.70 33.88
CA ILE A 96 -12.72 21.23 35.24
C ILE A 96 -14.07 21.00 35.93
N LEU A 97 -14.11 20.08 36.90
CA LEU A 97 -15.28 19.89 37.75
C LEU A 97 -15.22 20.89 38.91
N PRO A 98 -16.30 21.64 39.18
CA PRO A 98 -16.35 22.51 40.36
C PRO A 98 -16.33 21.65 41.64
N PRO A 99 -15.82 22.18 42.75
CA PRO A 99 -15.87 21.48 44.03
C PRO A 99 -17.32 21.22 44.43
N VAL A 100 -17.64 19.99 44.81
CA VAL A 100 -18.94 19.57 45.31
C VAL A 100 -18.87 19.22 46.80
N PRO A 101 -19.97 19.38 47.56
CA PRO A 101 -20.04 18.97 48.97
C PRO A 101 -19.68 17.49 49.18
N LEU A 102 -19.27 17.17 50.41
CA LEU A 102 -19.10 15.78 50.85
C LEU A 102 -20.41 15.00 50.66
N ASP A 103 -20.28 13.75 50.22
CA ASP A 103 -21.37 12.83 49.90
C ASP A 103 -22.25 13.18 48.69
N ILE A 104 -21.80 14.10 47.81
CA ILE A 104 -22.45 14.39 46.52
C ILE A 104 -21.58 13.92 45.36
N GLU A 105 -22.17 13.12 44.47
CA GLU A 105 -21.50 12.66 43.24
C GLU A 105 -21.45 13.77 42.18
N SER A 106 -20.27 13.98 41.57
CA SER A 106 -20.08 14.92 40.46
C SER A 106 -19.81 14.16 39.17
N VAL A 107 -20.68 14.33 38.18
CA VAL A 107 -20.60 13.64 36.89
C VAL A 107 -20.32 14.64 35.78
N GLY A 108 -19.22 14.45 35.05
CA GLY A 108 -18.91 15.19 33.83
C GLY A 108 -18.78 14.25 32.64
N THR A 109 -19.51 14.53 31.56
CA THR A 109 -19.44 13.76 30.32
C THR A 109 -18.73 14.57 29.25
N VAL A 110 -17.64 14.04 28.71
CA VAL A 110 -16.98 14.57 27.52
C VAL A 110 -17.39 13.71 26.34
N ARG A 111 -17.90 14.34 25.27
CA ARG A 111 -18.15 13.68 23.98
C ARG A 111 -17.18 14.24 22.96
N VAL A 112 -16.59 13.36 22.17
CA VAL A 112 -15.64 13.64 21.10
C VAL A 112 -16.29 13.30 19.78
#